data_AF-A0A7V6RNF9-F1
#
_entry.id   AF-A0A7V6RNF9-F1
#
_cell.length_a   1.000
_cell.length_b   1.000
_cell.length_c   1.000
_cell.angle_alpha   90.00
_cell.angle_beta   90.00
_cell.angle_gamma   90.00
#
_symmetry.space_group_name_H-M   'P 1'
#
loop_
_entity.id
_entity.type
_entity.pdbx_description
1 polymer ?
#
loop_
_entity_poly.entity_id
_entity_poly.type
_entity_poly.pdbx_seq_one_letter_code
_entity_poly.pdbx_strand_id
1 'polypeptide(L)' 'MAMTISQKILAAHAGRDYVEAGELLSCKLDVVLGNDVTTPVAIAEFNKLELEQVFDKKRIVLV' A
#
# COMPACT_ATOMS: atom_id res chain seq x y z
N MET A 1 -25.76 4.11 1.74
CA MET A 1 -25.49 4.81 0.46
C MET A 1 -24.81 3.85 -0.49
N ALA A 2 -24.98 3.99 -1.81
CA ALA A 2 -24.30 3.14 -2.77
C ALA A 2 -22.82 3.57 -2.91
N MET A 3 -21.88 2.64 -2.72
CA MET A 3 -20.45 2.84 -3.00
C MET A 3 -20.08 2.37 -4.41
N THR A 4 -19.17 3.08 -5.06
CA THR A 4 -18.51 2.62 -6.30
C THR A 4 -17.63 1.39 -6.01
N ILE A 5 -17.17 0.70 -7.07
CA ILE A 5 -16.27 -0.45 -6.90
C ILE A 5 -14.96 -0.06 -6.22
N SER A 6 -14.37 1.08 -6.58
CA SER A 6 -13.12 1.56 -5.97
C SER A 6 -13.30 1.88 -4.48
N GLN A 7 -14.42 2.52 -4.11
CA GLN A 7 -14.73 2.79 -2.70
C GLN A 7 -14.92 1.50 -1.90
N LYS A 8 -15.56 0.47 -2.47
CA LYS A 8 -15.69 -0.84 -1.81
C LYS A 8 -14.33 -1.50 -1.57
N ILE A 9 -13.43 -1.45 -2.55
CA ILE A 9 -12.07 -1.99 -2.41
C ILE A 9 -11.31 -1.23 -1.31
N LEU A 10 -11.34 0.10 -1.33
CA LEU A 10 -10.68 0.93 -0.32
C LEU A 10 -11.27 0.69 1.08
N ALA A 11 -12.60 0.64 1.21
CA ALA A 11 -13.30 0.36 2.46
C ALA A 11 -12.87 -1.00 3.04
N ALA A 12 -12.83 -2.04 2.20
CA ALA A 12 -12.39 -3.37 2.61
C ALA A 12 -10.94 -3.39 3.11
N HIS A 13 -10.01 -2.71 2.42
CA HIS A 13 -8.59 -2.68 2.81
C HIS A 13 -8.30 -1.70 3.95
N ALA A 14 -9.19 -0.74 4.21
CA ALA A 14 -9.17 0.12 5.38
C ALA A 14 -9.88 -0.48 6.60
N GLY A 15 -10.54 -1.64 6.46
CA GLY A 15 -11.32 -2.27 7.53
C GLY A 15 -12.56 -1.46 7.93
N ARG A 16 -13.21 -0.78 6.97
CA ARG A 16 -14.35 0.11 7.19
C ARG A 16 -15.58 -0.37 6.41
N ASP A 17 -16.76 -0.12 6.95
CA ASP A 17 -18.04 -0.47 6.30
C ASP A 17 -18.42 0.52 5.17
N TYR A 18 -17.87 1.74 5.22
CA TYR A 18 -18.15 2.80 4.25
C TYR A 18 -17.00 3.80 4.16
N VAL A 19 -16.77 4.31 2.94
CA VAL A 19 -15.86 5.42 2.65
C VAL A 19 -16.46 6.31 1.54
N GLU A 20 -16.08 7.58 1.54
CA GLU A 20 -16.44 8.56 0.52
C GLU A 20 -15.23 9.36 0.00
N ALA A 21 -15.45 10.12 -1.07
CA ALA A 21 -14.38 10.89 -1.70
C ALA A 21 -13.93 12.06 -0.80
N GLY A 22 -12.61 12.28 -0.73
CA GLY A 22 -12.01 13.32 0.10
C GLY A 22 -11.50 12.82 1.46
N GLU A 23 -11.78 11.56 1.82
CA GLU A 23 -11.25 10.96 3.04
C GLU A 23 -9.77 10.56 2.90
N LEU A 24 -9.01 10.74 3.99
CA LEU A 24 -7.68 10.14 4.15
C LEU A 24 -7.84 8.76 4.81
N LEU A 25 -7.32 7.73 4.14
CA LEU A 25 -7.47 6.34 4.55
C LEU A 25 -6.10 5.69 4.80
N SER A 26 -6.04 4.84 5.81
CA SER A 26 -4.93 3.88 5.96
C SER A 26 -5.43 2.52 5.48
N CYS A 27 -4.81 1.99 4.42
CA CYS A 27 -5.21 0.73 3.80
C CYS A 27 -4.08 -0.29 3.89
N LYS A 28 -4.44 -1.56 4.09
CA LYS A 28 -3.50 -2.66 3.96
C LYS A 28 -3.13 -2.85 2.49
N LEU A 29 -1.83 -2.96 2.21
CA LEU A 29 -1.31 -3.24 0.87
C LEU A 29 -1.25 -4.74 0.60
N ASP A 30 -1.69 -5.16 -0.59
CA ASP A 30 -1.62 -6.56 -1.00
C ASP A 30 -0.34 -6.92 -1.74
N VAL A 31 0.12 -6.04 -2.62
CA VAL A 31 1.36 -6.19 -3.37
C VAL A 31 1.99 -4.81 -3.55
N VAL A 32 3.31 -4.75 -3.43
CA VAL A 32 4.10 -3.56 -3.74
C VAL A 32 5.09 -3.93 -4.84
N LEU A 33 5.05 -3.17 -5.93
CA LEU A 33 5.92 -3.36 -7.08
C LEU A 33 6.96 -2.25 -7.14
N GLY A 34 8.22 -2.61 -7.30
CA GLY A 34 9.33 -1.70 -7.57
C GLY A 34 10.02 -2.05 -8.88
N ASN A 35 10.43 -1.05 -9.65
CA ASN A 35 11.21 -1.22 -10.88
C ASN A 35 12.68 -0.83 -10.65
N ASP A 36 13.56 -1.21 -11.57
CA ASP A 36 14.98 -0.88 -11.67
C ASP A 36 15.39 0.55 -11.22
N VAL A 37 14.67 1.59 -11.61
CA VAL A 37 15.01 2.99 -11.27
C VAL A 37 14.44 3.41 -9.90
N THR A 38 13.22 2.98 -9.57
CA THR A 38 12.52 3.47 -8.37
C THR A 38 12.84 2.67 -7.11
N THR A 39 13.19 1.38 -7.28
CA THR A 39 13.51 0.48 -6.17
C THR A 39 14.74 0.92 -5.37
N PRO A 40 15.88 1.30 -5.98
CA PRO A 40 17.06 1.74 -5.22
C PRO A 40 16.77 2.97 -4.34
N VAL A 41 15.98 3.93 -4.85
CA VAL A 41 15.57 5.12 -4.09
C VAL A 41 14.67 4.74 -2.92
N ALA A 42 13.69 3.85 -3.14
CA ALA A 42 12.82 3.36 -2.07
C ALA A 42 13.60 2.60 -0.99
N ILE A 43 14.59 1.77 -1.36
CA ILE A 43 15.47 1.07 -0.42
C ILE A 43 16.29 2.05 0.41
N ALA A 44 16.84 3.11 -0.22
CA ALA A 44 17.60 4.13 0.49
C ALA A 44 16.77 4.84 1.55
N GLU A 45 15.50 5.18 1.26
CA GLU A 45 14.58 5.76 2.24
C GLU A 45 14.16 4.74 3.31
N PHE A 46 13.91 3.49 2.94
CA PHE A 46 13.54 2.43 3.88
C PHE A 46 14.64 2.18 4.92
N ASN A 47 15.91 2.21 4.52
CA ASN A 47 17.04 2.04 5.43
C ASN A 47 17.12 3.16 6.48
N LYS A 48 16.65 4.38 6.18
CA LYS A 48 16.58 5.47 7.17
C LYS A 48 15.53 5.24 8.26
N LEU A 49 14.57 4.33 8.02
CA LEU A 49 13.60 3.91 9.02
C LEU A 49 14.19 2.90 10.02
N GLU A 50 15.45 2.49 9.83
CA GLU A 50 16.15 1.50 10.67
C GLU A 50 15.40 0.16 10.78
N LEU A 51 14.66 -0.20 9.74
CA LEU A 51 13.91 -1.45 9.65
C LEU A 51 14.74 -2.52 8.94
N GLU A 52 14.81 -3.71 9.53
CA GLU A 52 15.58 -4.83 8.97
C GLU A 52 14.79 -5.65 7.94
N GLN A 53 13.45 -5.57 7.96
CA GLN A 53 12.59 -6.44 7.16
C GLN A 53 11.36 -5.71 6.62
N VAL A 54 11.00 -6.03 5.38
CA VAL A 54 9.73 -5.63 4.77
C VAL A 54 8.55 -6.39 5.39
N PHE A 55 7.34 -5.85 5.22
CA PHE A 55 6.12 -6.41 5.83
C PHE A 55 5.79 -7.85 5.36
N ASP A 56 6.06 -8.18 4.10
CA ASP A 56 5.89 -9.53 3.55
C ASP A 56 6.72 -9.69 2.28
N LYS A 57 7.77 -10.52 2.32
CA LYS A 57 8.67 -10.76 1.19
C LYS A 57 7.98 -11.39 -0.02
N LYS A 58 6.85 -12.10 0.15
CA LYS A 58 6.07 -12.68 -0.96
C LYS A 58 5.18 -11.65 -1.66
N ARG A 59 5.01 -10.46 -1.07
CA ARG A 59 4.19 -9.36 -1.59
C ARG A 59 5.02 -8.21 -2.15
N ILE A 60 6.35 -8.33 -2.15
CA ILE A 60 7.25 -7.37 -2.81
C ILE A 60 7.68 -7.98 -4.14
N VAL A 61 7.40 -7.27 -5.24
CA VAL A 61 7.78 -7.67 -6.60
C VAL A 61 8.78 -6.66 -7.13
N LEU A 62 9.98 -7.12 -7.46
CA LEU A 62 11.04 -6.28 -8.03
C LEU A 62 11.30 -6.71 -9.46
N VAL A 63 11.31 -5.75 -10.38
CA VAL A 63 11.50 -5.95 -11.83
C VAL A 63 12.71 -5.16 -12.32
#